data_AF-A0A963R9J4-F1
#
_entry.id   AF-A0A963R9J4-F1
#
_cell.length_a   1.000
_cell.length_b   1.000
_cell.length_c   1.000
_cell.angle_alpha   90.00
_cell.angle_beta   90.00
_cell.angle_gamma   90.00
#
_symmetry.space_group_name_H-M   'P 1'
#
loop_
_entity.id
_entity.type
_entity.pdbx_description
1 polymer ?
#
loop_
_entity_poly.entity_id
_entity_poly.type
_entity_poly.pdbx_seq_one_letter_code
_entity_poly.pdbx_strand_id
1 'polypeptide(L)'
;GLTVKEAMRSLTMNRIALAIFIQSTMGVSIMVHLVPLLTDRGISSVEAVGLAALLGFASIAGKLMTGFLVDRLAGSVLPVTVFSLPGAAYVIFLTAETSIPILSIAVVLVGYASGASLQMATYLTTRYAGLRNFGTIFGIISSLMALSAGIGPILAGAVYDLTGHYTYLLMTGIPAAVVAGLCVVGLGPYPEFAPVTPEPRTRTIKATA
;
A
#
# COMPACT_ATOMS: atom_id res chain seq x y z
N GLY A 1 -12.28 -13.93 14.93
CA GLY A 1 -11.04 -13.14 14.75
C GLY A 1 -9.88 -13.87 15.39
N LEU A 2 -8.69 -13.71 14.82
CA LEU A 2 -7.44 -14.38 15.22
C LEU A 2 -6.85 -13.83 16.51
N THR A 3 -6.10 -14.66 17.22
CA THR A 3 -5.14 -14.20 18.24
C THR A 3 -3.91 -13.57 17.57
N VAL A 4 -3.17 -12.74 18.32
CA VAL A 4 -1.92 -12.12 17.81
C VAL A 4 -0.92 -13.19 17.37
N LYS A 5 -0.77 -14.27 18.17
CA LYS A 5 0.14 -15.39 17.87
C LYS A 5 -0.27 -16.15 16.60
N GLU A 6 -1.57 -16.37 16.40
CA GLU A 6 -2.09 -16.98 15.17
C GLU A 6 -1.89 -16.07 13.96
N ALA A 7 -2.13 -14.77 14.11
CA ALA A 7 -1.94 -13.79 13.04
C ALA A 7 -0.47 -13.74 12.57
N MET A 8 0.49 -13.73 13.50
CA MET A 8 1.92 -13.74 13.15
C MET A 8 2.40 -15.04 12.50
N ARG A 9 1.71 -16.16 12.77
CA ARG A 9 2.00 -17.47 12.17
C ARG A 9 1.21 -17.74 10.89
N SER A 10 0.21 -16.92 10.59
CA SER A 10 -0.64 -17.08 9.42
C SER A 10 0.11 -16.66 8.16
N LEU A 11 0.23 -17.59 7.21
CA LEU A 11 0.80 -17.31 5.89
C LEU A 11 0.05 -16.20 5.16
N THR A 12 -1.27 -16.12 5.33
CA THR A 12 -2.11 -15.07 4.73
C THR A 12 -1.75 -13.69 5.28
N MET A 13 -1.62 -13.56 6.61
CA MET A 13 -1.23 -12.31 7.24
C MET A 13 0.20 -11.90 6.90
N ASN A 14 1.13 -12.86 6.84
CA ASN A 14 2.51 -12.59 6.45
C ASN A 14 2.62 -12.15 4.97
N ARG A 15 1.80 -12.71 4.07
CA ARG A 15 1.69 -12.24 2.68
C ARG A 15 1.15 -10.81 2.60
N ILE A 16 0.13 -10.48 3.39
CA ILE A 16 -0.43 -9.11 3.47
C ILE A 16 0.63 -8.14 3.97
N ALA A 17 1.29 -8.48 5.08
CA ALA A 17 2.34 -7.65 5.67
C ALA A 17 3.50 -7.43 4.69
N LEU A 18 3.95 -8.48 3.99
CA LEU A 18 5.01 -8.39 2.98
C LEU A 18 4.59 -7.51 1.80
N ALA A 19 3.39 -7.69 1.26
CA ALA A 19 2.89 -6.88 0.15
C ALA A 19 2.83 -5.39 0.53
N ILE A 20 2.25 -5.07 1.70
CA ILE A 20 2.16 -3.70 2.22
C ILE A 20 3.55 -3.11 2.43
N PHE A 21 4.48 -3.88 2.99
CA PHE A 21 5.84 -3.43 3.24
C PHE A 21 6.57 -3.09 1.93
N ILE A 22 6.52 -3.98 0.94
CA ILE A 22 7.14 -3.77 -0.38
C ILE A 22 6.54 -2.53 -1.05
N GLN A 23 5.20 -2.45 -1.12
CA GLN A 23 4.53 -1.33 -1.77
C GLN A 23 4.82 0.00 -1.06
N SER A 24 4.81 0.02 0.28
CA SER A 24 5.06 1.24 1.05
C SER A 24 6.52 1.69 0.91
N THR A 25 7.46 0.75 0.91
CA THR A 25 8.89 1.05 0.69
C THR A 25 9.10 1.73 -0.66
N MET A 26 8.58 1.14 -1.75
CA MET A 26 8.72 1.69 -3.10
C MET A 26 7.95 3.00 -3.27
N GLY A 27 6.74 3.10 -2.72
CA GLY A 27 5.92 4.30 -2.77
C GLY A 27 6.60 5.50 -2.11
N VAL A 28 7.13 5.33 -0.90
CA VAL A 28 7.84 6.41 -0.18
C VAL A 28 9.15 6.77 -0.89
N SER A 29 9.88 5.78 -1.40
CA SER A 29 11.12 6.00 -2.17
C SER A 29 10.89 6.92 -3.37
N ILE A 30 9.88 6.61 -4.17
CA ILE A 30 9.53 7.41 -5.35
C ILE A 30 9.00 8.78 -4.93
N MET A 31 8.17 8.86 -3.89
CA MET A 31 7.65 10.14 -3.40
C MET A 31 8.79 11.11 -3.01
N VAL A 32 9.84 10.61 -2.35
CA VAL A 32 10.98 11.43 -1.92
C VAL A 32 11.90 11.80 -3.09
N HIS A 33 12.18 10.84 -3.99
CA HIS A 33 13.13 11.04 -5.09
C HIS A 33 12.47 11.49 -6.41
N LEU A 34 11.16 11.75 -6.45
CA LEU A 34 10.46 12.09 -7.69
C LEU A 34 11.05 13.33 -8.37
N VAL A 35 11.28 14.42 -7.62
CA VAL A 35 11.82 15.65 -8.21
C VAL A 35 13.24 15.42 -8.75
N PRO A 36 14.20 14.88 -7.99
CA PRO A 36 15.52 14.49 -8.52
C PRO A 36 15.44 13.58 -9.74
N LEU A 37 14.59 12.56 -9.69
CA LEU A 37 14.40 11.59 -10.78
C LEU A 37 13.97 12.27 -12.08
N LEU A 38 13.11 13.28 -12.00
CA LEU A 38 12.65 14.04 -13.16
C LEU A 38 13.69 15.05 -13.63
N THR A 39 14.33 15.77 -12.71
CA THR A 39 15.34 16.79 -13.07
C THR A 39 16.59 16.17 -13.68
N ASP A 40 17.01 14.99 -13.22
CA ASP A 40 18.14 14.25 -13.80
C ASP A 40 17.88 13.81 -15.24
N ARG A 41 16.61 13.72 -15.64
CA ARG A 41 16.18 13.41 -17.01
C ARG A 41 16.01 14.65 -17.89
N GLY A 42 16.37 15.82 -17.38
CA GLY A 42 16.26 17.09 -18.10
C GLY A 42 14.89 17.77 -18.03
N ILE A 43 13.97 17.29 -17.18
CA ILE A 43 12.71 18.00 -16.88
C ILE A 43 13.05 19.25 -16.06
N SER A 44 12.40 20.38 -16.34
CA SER A 44 12.63 21.59 -15.56
C SER A 44 12.19 21.42 -14.10
N SER A 45 12.86 22.08 -13.16
CA SER A 45 12.50 22.01 -11.74
C SER A 45 11.05 22.46 -11.47
N VAL A 46 10.53 23.40 -12.26
CA VAL A 46 9.15 23.89 -12.16
C VAL A 46 8.16 22.79 -12.53
N GLU A 47 8.39 22.09 -13.65
CA GLU A 47 7.55 20.97 -14.09
C GLU A 47 7.65 19.78 -13.13
N ALA A 48 8.86 19.47 -12.66
CA ALA A 48 9.08 18.38 -11.70
C ALA A 48 8.34 18.64 -10.38
N VAL A 49 8.37 19.87 -9.86
CA VAL A 49 7.58 20.26 -8.68
C VAL A 49 6.08 20.21 -8.96
N GLY A 50 5.64 20.60 -10.15
CA GLY A 50 4.23 20.46 -10.57
C GLY A 50 3.77 19.00 -10.57
N LEU A 51 4.61 18.09 -11.08
CA LEU A 51 4.36 16.66 -11.03
C LEU A 51 4.38 16.11 -9.59
N ALA A 52 5.27 16.59 -8.73
CA ALA A 52 5.26 16.22 -7.31
C ALA A 52 3.99 16.70 -6.59
N ALA A 53 3.49 17.89 -6.92
CA ALA A 53 2.20 18.36 -6.41
C ALA A 53 1.05 17.46 -6.91
N LEU A 54 1.06 17.09 -8.18
CA LEU A 54 0.09 16.15 -8.76
C LEU A 54 0.12 14.79 -8.06
N LEU A 55 1.30 14.27 -7.71
CA LEU A 55 1.45 13.05 -6.92
C LEU A 55 0.71 13.18 -5.58
N GLY A 56 0.90 14.29 -4.88
CA GLY A 56 0.26 14.58 -3.61
C GLY A 56 -1.27 14.60 -3.73
N PHE A 57 -1.81 15.33 -4.72
CA PHE A 57 -3.25 15.36 -4.99
C PHE A 57 -3.80 13.98 -5.35
N ALA A 58 -3.10 13.24 -6.22
CA ALA A 58 -3.48 11.88 -6.59
C ALA A 58 -3.48 10.91 -5.39
N SER A 59 -2.57 11.09 -4.43
CA SER A 59 -2.55 10.32 -3.18
C SER A 59 -3.75 10.60 -2.29
N ILE A 60 -4.16 11.87 -2.17
CA ILE A 60 -5.38 12.23 -1.44
C ILE A 60 -6.61 11.65 -2.13
N ALA A 61 -6.72 11.82 -3.46
CA ALA A 61 -7.80 11.25 -4.25
C ALA A 61 -7.85 9.72 -4.13
N GLY A 62 -6.69 9.06 -4.17
CA GLY A 62 -6.56 7.61 -4.00
C GLY A 62 -7.05 7.13 -2.64
N LYS A 63 -6.75 7.85 -1.55
CA LYS A 63 -7.29 7.53 -0.22
C LYS A 63 -8.82 7.56 -0.21
N LEU A 64 -9.42 8.62 -0.75
CA LEU A 64 -10.87 8.82 -0.74
C LEU A 64 -11.58 7.81 -1.64
N MET A 65 -11.10 7.66 -2.88
CA MET A 65 -11.66 6.70 -3.83
C MET A 65 -11.55 5.28 -3.30
N THR A 66 -10.40 4.91 -2.77
CA THR A 66 -10.20 3.55 -2.23
C THR A 66 -11.10 3.29 -1.03
N GLY A 67 -11.23 4.25 -0.10
CA GLY A 67 -12.15 4.11 1.02
C GLY A 67 -13.59 3.86 0.55
N PHE A 68 -14.06 4.62 -0.44
CA PHE A 68 -15.40 4.42 -1.01
C PHE A 68 -15.53 3.10 -1.78
N LEU A 69 -14.50 2.69 -2.53
CA LEU A 69 -14.49 1.46 -3.32
C LEU A 69 -14.44 0.22 -2.43
N VAL A 70 -13.77 0.28 -1.29
CA VAL A 70 -13.69 -0.82 -0.32
C VAL A 70 -15.07 -1.22 0.19
N ASP A 71 -15.98 -0.28 0.35
CA ASP A 71 -17.34 -0.55 0.82
C ASP A 71 -18.25 -1.13 -0.27
N ARG A 72 -17.92 -0.92 -1.55
CA ARG A 72 -18.73 -1.37 -2.70
C ARG A 72 -18.21 -2.61 -3.40
N LEU A 73 -16.90 -2.81 -3.41
CA LEU A 73 -16.26 -3.91 -4.12
C LEU A 73 -16.03 -5.06 -3.15
N ALA A 74 -16.76 -6.15 -3.35
CA ALA A 74 -16.51 -7.40 -2.65
C ALA A 74 -15.34 -8.14 -3.30
N GLY A 75 -14.41 -8.66 -2.50
CA GLY A 75 -13.39 -9.61 -2.95
C GLY A 75 -12.00 -9.02 -3.14
N SER A 76 -11.10 -9.88 -3.64
CA SER A 76 -9.67 -9.58 -3.81
C SER A 76 -9.36 -8.62 -4.96
N VAL A 77 -10.34 -8.25 -5.79
CA VAL A 77 -10.15 -7.44 -7.00
C VAL A 77 -9.54 -6.07 -6.69
N LEU A 78 -10.08 -5.37 -5.70
CA LEU A 78 -9.61 -4.03 -5.35
C LEU A 78 -8.16 -4.06 -4.81
N PRO A 79 -7.81 -4.91 -3.83
CA PRO A 79 -6.42 -5.12 -3.43
C PRO A 79 -5.50 -5.44 -4.61
N VAL A 80 -5.82 -6.45 -5.44
CA VAL A 80 -4.95 -6.83 -6.57
C VAL A 80 -4.69 -5.65 -7.51
N THR A 81 -5.72 -4.85 -7.77
CA THR A 81 -5.61 -3.66 -8.62
C THR A 81 -4.68 -2.61 -8.00
N VAL A 82 -4.87 -2.27 -6.73
CA VAL A 82 -4.06 -1.27 -6.01
C VAL A 82 -2.59 -1.66 -5.92
N PHE A 83 -2.30 -2.93 -5.65
CA PHE A 83 -0.93 -3.42 -5.49
C PHE A 83 -0.20 -3.63 -6.83
N SER A 84 -0.93 -3.85 -7.93
CA SER A 84 -0.33 -4.06 -9.26
C SER A 84 -0.15 -2.75 -10.05
N LEU A 85 -0.97 -1.73 -9.79
CA LEU A 85 -0.96 -0.45 -10.48
C LEU A 85 0.41 0.25 -10.53
N PRO A 86 1.23 0.27 -9.44
CA PRO A 86 2.56 0.87 -9.47
C PRO A 86 3.49 0.25 -10.51
N GLY A 87 3.34 -1.06 -10.81
CA GLY A 87 4.15 -1.74 -11.80
C GLY A 87 4.02 -1.11 -13.19
N ALA A 88 2.78 -0.78 -13.60
CA ALA A 88 2.54 -0.08 -14.85
C ALA A 88 3.13 1.33 -14.83
N ALA A 89 3.04 2.03 -13.70
CA ALA A 89 3.63 3.36 -13.55
C ALA A 89 5.16 3.34 -13.67
N TYR A 90 5.83 2.33 -13.09
CA TYR A 90 7.29 2.18 -13.20
C TYR A 90 7.73 1.86 -14.62
N VAL A 91 6.96 1.06 -15.36
CA VAL A 91 7.21 0.84 -16.80
C VAL A 91 7.10 2.15 -17.57
N ILE A 92 6.05 2.94 -17.33
CA ILE A 92 5.87 4.24 -17.97
C ILE A 92 7.03 5.18 -17.62
N PHE A 93 7.46 5.21 -16.35
CA PHE A 93 8.64 5.98 -15.97
C PHE A 93 9.92 5.46 -16.65
N LEU A 94 10.06 4.19 -17.00
CA LEU A 94 11.24 3.72 -17.74
C LEU A 94 11.20 4.11 -19.23
N THR A 95 10.02 4.13 -19.84
CA THR A 95 9.88 4.37 -21.29
C THR A 95 9.64 5.83 -21.65
N ALA A 96 9.13 6.63 -20.71
CA ALA A 96 8.87 8.04 -20.95
C ALA A 96 10.17 8.84 -20.74
N GLU A 97 10.71 9.37 -21.85
CA GLU A 97 11.89 10.24 -21.84
C GLU A 97 11.59 11.55 -21.07
N THR A 98 10.91 12.49 -21.73
CA THR A 98 10.61 13.84 -21.19
C THR A 98 9.17 14.29 -21.45
N SER A 99 8.29 13.38 -21.91
CA SER A 99 6.89 13.70 -22.20
C SER A 99 6.08 13.91 -20.92
N ILE A 100 5.83 15.18 -20.57
CA ILE A 100 5.06 15.58 -19.39
C ILE A 100 3.67 14.92 -19.31
N PRO A 101 2.87 14.82 -20.40
CA PRO A 101 1.57 14.17 -20.33
C PRO A 101 1.66 12.70 -19.94
N ILE A 102 2.66 11.97 -20.45
CA ILE A 102 2.86 10.55 -20.15
C ILE A 102 3.36 10.37 -18.71
N LEU A 103 4.29 11.21 -18.27
CA LEU A 103 4.80 11.21 -16.89
C LEU A 103 3.70 11.56 -15.88
N SER A 104 2.77 12.45 -16.25
CA SER A 104 1.61 12.78 -15.42
C SER A 104 0.75 11.56 -15.13
N ILE A 105 0.55 10.68 -16.11
CA ILE A 105 -0.19 9.41 -15.92
C ILE A 105 0.56 8.53 -14.91
N ALA A 106 1.87 8.33 -15.07
CA ALA A 106 2.66 7.52 -14.15
C ALA A 106 2.61 8.07 -12.71
N VAL A 107 2.73 9.39 -12.57
CA VAL A 107 2.63 10.10 -11.29
C VAL A 107 1.26 9.89 -10.64
N VAL A 108 0.17 9.99 -11.39
CA VAL A 108 -1.19 9.77 -10.88
C VAL A 108 -1.37 8.32 -10.41
N LEU A 109 -0.84 7.35 -11.16
CA LEU A 109 -0.91 5.93 -10.79
C LEU A 109 -0.14 5.64 -9.49
N VAL A 110 1.10 6.14 -9.36
CA VAL A 110 1.89 5.99 -8.12
C VAL A 110 1.24 6.73 -6.97
N GLY A 111 0.74 7.94 -7.20
CA GLY A 111 0.04 8.74 -6.19
C GLY A 111 -1.19 8.00 -5.67
N TYR A 112 -2.07 7.56 -6.57
CA TYR A 112 -3.27 6.77 -6.22
C TYR A 112 -2.91 5.55 -5.37
N ALA A 113 -1.94 4.74 -5.83
CA ALA A 113 -1.54 3.52 -5.14
C ALA A 113 -0.95 3.82 -3.74
N SER A 114 -0.11 4.85 -3.63
CA SER A 114 0.46 5.29 -2.35
C SER A 114 -0.61 5.78 -1.37
N GLY A 115 -1.65 6.44 -1.88
CA GLY A 115 -2.81 6.83 -1.09
C GLY A 115 -3.64 5.63 -0.63
N ALA A 116 -3.83 4.66 -1.51
CA ALA A 116 -4.62 3.46 -1.26
C ALA A 116 -3.97 2.49 -0.26
N SER A 117 -2.65 2.49 -0.11
CA SER A 117 -1.89 1.54 0.74
C SER A 117 -2.40 1.44 2.17
N LEU A 118 -2.68 2.56 2.84
CA LEU A 118 -3.16 2.56 4.24
C LEU A 118 -4.59 2.01 4.36
N GLN A 119 -5.45 2.32 3.38
CA GLN A 119 -6.82 1.80 3.37
C GLN A 119 -6.82 0.31 3.11
N MET A 120 -5.97 -0.17 2.20
CA MET A 120 -5.77 -1.59 1.96
C MET A 120 -5.22 -2.32 3.19
N ALA A 121 -4.26 -1.72 3.90
CA ALA A 121 -3.72 -2.29 5.13
C ALA A 121 -4.82 -2.49 6.19
N THR A 122 -5.62 -1.46 6.43
CA THR A 122 -6.75 -1.50 7.38
C THR A 122 -7.80 -2.52 6.96
N TYR A 123 -8.18 -2.51 5.68
CA TYR A 123 -9.20 -3.39 5.11
C TYR A 123 -8.79 -4.87 5.18
N LEU A 124 -7.60 -5.21 4.67
CA LEU A 124 -7.10 -6.59 4.66
C LEU A 124 -6.91 -7.11 6.08
N THR A 125 -6.40 -6.28 7.00
CA THR A 125 -6.26 -6.69 8.40
C THR A 125 -7.61 -6.96 9.04
N THR A 126 -8.60 -6.09 8.82
CA THR A 126 -9.96 -6.29 9.36
C THR A 126 -10.61 -7.55 8.80
N ARG A 127 -10.43 -7.82 7.50
CA ARG A 127 -11.09 -8.93 6.81
C ARG A 127 -10.43 -10.29 7.03
N TYR A 128 -9.10 -10.34 7.20
CA TYR A 128 -8.35 -11.59 7.38
C TYR A 128 -7.96 -11.90 8.83
N ALA A 129 -7.79 -10.88 9.68
CA ALA A 129 -7.54 -11.10 11.11
C ALA A 129 -8.82 -11.00 11.96
N GLY A 130 -9.83 -10.27 11.49
CA GLY A 130 -11.05 -9.99 12.25
C GLY A 130 -10.83 -8.94 13.35
N LEU A 131 -11.93 -8.53 13.98
CA LEU A 131 -11.93 -7.37 14.90
C LEU A 131 -11.40 -7.65 16.32
N ARG A 132 -11.28 -8.92 16.71
CA ARG A 132 -10.97 -9.34 18.10
C ARG A 132 -9.67 -8.73 18.65
N ASN A 133 -8.59 -8.72 17.87
CA ASN A 133 -7.29 -8.15 18.25
C ASN A 133 -6.79 -7.16 17.18
N PHE A 134 -7.71 -6.48 16.51
CA PHE A 134 -7.39 -5.63 15.36
C PHE A 134 -6.33 -4.58 15.70
N GLY A 135 -6.46 -3.87 16.83
CA GLY A 135 -5.54 -2.80 17.21
C GLY A 135 -4.07 -3.26 17.30
N THR A 136 -3.82 -4.41 17.91
CA THR A 136 -2.45 -4.96 18.03
C THR A 136 -1.92 -5.45 16.69
N ILE A 137 -2.73 -6.16 15.91
CA ILE A 137 -2.31 -6.73 14.62
C ILE A 137 -2.04 -5.61 13.61
N PHE A 138 -2.95 -4.64 13.54
CA PHE A 138 -2.78 -3.45 12.71
C PHE A 138 -1.57 -2.62 13.17
N GLY A 139 -1.33 -2.52 14.49
CA GLY A 139 -0.13 -1.87 15.04
C GLY A 139 1.17 -2.49 14.56
N ILE A 140 1.24 -3.82 14.41
CA ILE A 140 2.41 -4.50 13.84
C ILE A 140 2.57 -4.14 12.35
N ILE A 141 1.49 -4.15 11.58
CA ILE A 141 1.51 -3.79 10.15
C ILE A 141 1.88 -2.31 9.95
N SER A 142 1.33 -1.41 10.76
CA SER A 142 1.66 0.01 10.69
C SER A 142 3.11 0.28 11.12
N SER A 143 3.65 -0.51 12.05
CA SER A 143 5.08 -0.46 12.40
C SER A 143 5.96 -0.86 11.22
N LEU A 144 5.57 -1.89 10.46
CA LEU A 144 6.26 -2.23 9.20
C LEU A 144 6.18 -1.11 8.18
N MET A 145 5.03 -0.44 8.06
CA MET A 145 4.91 0.75 7.19
C MET A 145 5.81 1.89 7.67
N ALA A 146 5.92 2.13 8.98
CA ALA A 146 6.83 3.13 9.53
C ALA A 146 8.30 2.77 9.24
N LEU A 147 8.68 1.49 9.39
CA LEU A 147 10.00 1.01 8.99
C LEU A 147 10.27 1.26 7.50
N SER A 148 9.28 0.99 6.64
CA SER A 148 9.40 1.22 5.19
C SER A 148 9.64 2.69 4.84
N ALA A 149 9.09 3.62 5.63
CA ALA A 149 9.28 5.05 5.42
C ALA A 149 10.71 5.51 5.72
N GLY A 150 11.41 4.83 6.64
CA GLY A 150 12.83 5.05 6.89
C GLY A 150 13.73 4.33 5.88
N ILE A 151 13.46 3.06 5.60
CA ILE A 151 14.30 2.21 4.75
C ILE A 151 14.19 2.60 3.27
N GLY A 152 13.01 2.97 2.80
CA GLY A 152 12.75 3.25 1.37
C GLY A 152 13.68 4.31 0.79
N PRO A 153 13.64 5.56 1.28
CA PRO A 153 14.51 6.62 0.77
C PRO A 153 16.01 6.30 0.91
N ILE A 154 16.42 5.62 1.97
CA ILE A 154 17.81 5.20 2.16
C ILE A 154 18.24 4.22 1.07
N LEU A 155 17.41 3.21 0.77
CA LEU A 155 17.68 2.27 -0.32
C LEU A 155 17.72 2.97 -1.68
N ALA A 156 16.79 3.90 -1.93
CA ALA A 156 16.73 4.66 -3.17
C ALA A 156 17.97 5.56 -3.35
N GLY A 157 18.39 6.24 -2.29
CA GLY A 157 19.62 7.02 -2.24
C GLY A 157 20.86 6.15 -2.48
N ALA A 158 20.98 5.01 -1.79
CA ALA A 158 22.11 4.09 -1.98
C ALA A 158 22.18 3.54 -3.42
N VAL A 159 21.03 3.22 -4.03
CA VAL A 159 20.98 2.82 -5.45
C VAL A 159 21.45 3.96 -6.35
N TYR A 160 21.03 5.18 -6.08
CA TYR A 160 21.47 6.36 -6.81
C TYR A 160 22.98 6.60 -6.65
N ASP A 161 23.52 6.54 -5.44
CA ASP A 161 24.94 6.77 -5.17
C ASP A 161 25.84 5.74 -5.86
N LEU A 162 25.38 4.49 -5.96
CA LEU A 162 26.15 3.41 -6.60
C LEU A 162 26.06 3.40 -8.13
N THR A 163 24.94 3.84 -8.70
CA THR A 163 24.67 3.70 -10.14
C THR A 163 24.64 5.03 -10.90
N GLY A 164 24.54 6.15 -10.19
CA GLY A 164 24.35 7.49 -10.73
C GLY A 164 22.98 7.73 -11.36
N HIS A 165 22.09 6.72 -11.43
CA HIS A 165 20.84 6.79 -12.19
C HIS A 165 19.66 6.10 -11.47
N TYR A 166 18.49 6.73 -11.49
CA TYR A 166 17.25 6.18 -10.91
C TYR A 166 16.62 5.03 -11.71
N THR A 167 17.20 4.65 -12.86
CA THR A 167 16.69 3.56 -13.71
C THR A 167 16.64 2.24 -12.96
N TYR A 168 17.67 1.92 -12.16
CA TYR A 168 17.71 0.68 -11.39
C TYR A 168 16.64 0.62 -10.30
N LEU A 169 16.34 1.76 -9.65
CA LEU A 169 15.25 1.86 -8.70
C LEU A 169 13.91 1.50 -9.36
N LEU A 170 13.63 2.06 -10.54
CA LEU A 170 12.42 1.77 -11.30
C LEU A 170 12.37 0.32 -11.80
N MET A 171 13.50 -0.22 -12.27
CA MET A 171 13.61 -1.61 -12.71
C MET A 171 13.38 -2.61 -11.57
N THR A 172 13.81 -2.29 -10.34
CA THR A 172 13.53 -3.12 -9.16
C THR A 172 12.10 -2.93 -8.63
N GLY A 173 11.49 -1.77 -8.87
CA GLY A 173 10.10 -1.49 -8.53
C GLY A 173 9.09 -2.34 -9.29
N ILE A 174 9.36 -2.70 -10.55
CA ILE A 174 8.48 -3.55 -11.37
C ILE A 174 8.31 -4.96 -10.77
N PRO A 175 9.38 -5.75 -10.54
CA PRO A 175 9.24 -7.07 -9.92
C PRO A 175 8.71 -6.96 -8.49
N ALA A 176 9.02 -5.88 -7.75
CA ALA A 176 8.44 -5.63 -6.44
C ALA A 176 6.90 -5.49 -6.50
N ALA A 177 6.37 -4.74 -7.48
CA ALA A 177 4.92 -4.61 -7.69
C ALA A 177 4.28 -5.95 -8.10
N VAL A 178 4.96 -6.74 -8.94
CA VAL A 178 4.48 -8.08 -9.33
C VAL A 178 4.43 -9.02 -8.12
N VAL A 179 5.48 -9.05 -7.29
CA VAL A 179 5.53 -9.87 -6.08
C VAL A 179 4.44 -9.45 -5.10
N ALA A 180 4.23 -8.14 -4.92
CA ALA A 180 3.16 -7.64 -4.07
C ALA A 180 1.77 -8.03 -4.59
N GLY A 181 1.53 -7.89 -5.90
CA GLY A 181 0.31 -8.35 -6.57
C GLY A 181 0.07 -9.85 -6.40
N LEU A 182 1.08 -10.69 -6.63
CA LEU A 182 0.99 -12.14 -6.46
C LEU A 182 0.69 -12.56 -5.02
N CYS A 183 1.30 -11.86 -4.05
CA CYS A 183 1.04 -12.08 -2.62
C CYS A 183 -0.44 -11.82 -2.27
N VAL A 184 -1.07 -10.86 -2.95
CA VAL A 184 -2.47 -10.47 -2.73
C VAL A 184 -3.45 -11.35 -3.50
N VAL A 185 -3.10 -11.79 -4.72
CA VAL A 185 -3.90 -12.78 -5.49
C VAL A 185 -3.98 -14.10 -4.74
N GLY A 186 -2.88 -14.53 -4.10
CA GLY A 186 -2.79 -15.78 -3.37
C GLY A 186 -3.45 -15.80 -1.98
N LEU A 187 -4.27 -14.81 -1.61
CA LEU A 187 -4.86 -14.71 -0.26
C LEU A 187 -6.06 -15.65 -0.03
N GLY A 188 -6.66 -16.19 -1.09
CA GLY A 188 -7.80 -17.10 -1.00
C GLY A 188 -9.13 -16.42 -0.60
N PRO A 189 -10.22 -17.18 -0.43
CA PRO A 189 -11.50 -16.65 0.02
C PRO A 189 -11.42 -16.11 1.45
N TYR A 190 -12.21 -15.08 1.75
CA TYR A 190 -12.21 -14.46 3.08
C TYR A 190 -12.59 -15.47 4.16
N PRO A 191 -11.89 -15.49 5.31
CA PRO A 191 -12.28 -16.31 6.43
C PRO A 191 -13.68 -15.89 6.92
N GLU A 192 -14.61 -16.84 7.00
CA GLU A 192 -15.88 -16.62 7.69
C GLU A 192 -15.61 -16.65 9.20
N PHE A 193 -15.64 -15.47 9.82
CA PHE A 193 -15.64 -15.39 11.27
C PHE A 193 -17.06 -15.60 11.78
N ALA A 194 -17.26 -16.57 12.67
CA ALA A 194 -18.54 -16.81 13.33
C ALA A 194 -19.11 -15.49 13.90
N PRO A 195 -20.41 -15.21 13.72
CA PRO A 195 -21.04 -14.05 14.32
C PRO A 195 -20.80 -14.05 15.82
N VAL A 196 -20.52 -12.89 16.41
CA VAL A 196 -20.52 -12.75 17.87
C VAL A 196 -21.97 -12.97 18.31
N THR A 197 -22.30 -14.16 18.79
CA THR A 197 -23.59 -14.40 19.45
C THR A 197 -23.67 -13.45 20.63
N PRO A 198 -24.68 -12.55 20.69
CA PRO A 198 -24.89 -11.74 21.87
C PRO A 198 -25.07 -12.69 23.05
N GLU A 199 -24.27 -12.53 24.11
CA GLU A 199 -24.54 -13.26 25.35
C GLU A 199 -25.99 -12.96 25.77
N PRO A 200 -26.80 -13.98 26.10
CA PRO A 200 -28.14 -13.72 26.61
C PRO A 200 -27.97 -12.87 27.87
N ARG A 201 -28.46 -11.63 27.82
CA ARG A 201 -28.53 -10.75 28.99
C ARG A 201 -29.33 -11.48 30.05
N THR A 202 -28.65 -12.17 30.96
CA THR A 202 -29.23 -12.65 32.21
C THR A 202 -29.62 -11.40 32.98
N ARG A 203 -30.88 -10.99 32.81
CA ARG A 203 -31.55 -10.05 33.68
C ARG A 203 -31.67 -10.73 35.04
N THR A 204 -30.61 -10.65 35.84
CA THR A 204 -30.70 -10.92 37.27
C THR A 204 -31.44 -9.75 37.90
N ILE A 205 -32.77 -9.73 37.73
CA ILE A 205 -33.65 -8.91 38.55
C ILE A 205 -33.57 -9.53 39.93
N LYS A 206 -32.69 -9.00 40.77
CA LYS A 206 -32.79 -9.19 42.22
C LYS A 206 -34.15 -8.63 42.62
N ALA A 207 -35.12 -9.50 42.85
CA ALA A 207 -36.31 -9.17 43.60
C ALA A 207 -35.84 -8.78 45.01
N THR A 208 -35.73 -7.47 45.26
CA THR A 208 -35.68 -6.94 46.61
C THR A 208 -37.03 -7.21 47.25
N ALA A 209 -36.98 -8.05 48.28
CA ALA A 209 -38.05 -8.29 49.25
C ALA A 209 -38.38 -7.03 50.05
#